data_AF-A0A830EIJ1-F1
#
_entry.id   AF-A0A830EIJ1-F1
#
_cell.length_a   1.000
_cell.length_b   1.000
_cell.length_c   1.000
_cell.angle_alpha   90.00
_cell.angle_beta   90.00
_cell.angle_gamma   90.00
#
_symmetry.space_group_name_H-M   'P 1'
#
loop_
_entity.id
_entity.type
_entity.pdbx_description
1 polymer ?
#
loop_
_entity_poly.entity_id
_entity_poly.type
_entity_poly.pdbx_seq_one_letter_code
_entity_poly.pdbx_strand_id
1 'polypeptide(L)'
;MKSVRVIEIFKSWQGEGPNAGREAVFLRLALCNLRCSWCDTKYSWFGGTEMSVHDVYEALMKTAGGVRHLVKHEIVRLGLETGAPLHLTWSCYDNGEKHCGRCGPCYMRSAVITYGITRSDGVAEVRGVGEVILPSSVGEVADALKAGGANVRVVDDIEPYRWLKVIINAAINPITAILRARNGAIIKDPNAWSANP
;
A
#
# COMPACT_ATOMS: atom_id res chain seq x y z
N MET A 1 -8.90 18.39 21.04
CA MET A 1 -8.60 17.97 19.65
C MET A 1 -8.63 19.21 18.77
N LYS A 2 -7.76 19.37 17.76
CA LYS A 2 -7.78 20.56 16.90
C LYS A 2 -9.01 20.51 15.98
N SER A 3 -9.78 21.61 15.90
CA SER A 3 -10.91 21.81 14.99
C SER A 3 -10.59 22.86 13.93
N VAL A 4 -11.28 22.78 12.79
CA VAL A 4 -11.24 23.78 11.71
C VAL A 4 -12.67 24.07 11.24
N ARG A 5 -12.89 25.24 10.64
CA ARG A 5 -14.16 25.55 9.98
C ARG A 5 -14.08 25.28 8.49
N VAL A 6 -14.99 24.44 8.01
CA VAL A 6 -15.05 23.98 6.62
C VAL A 6 -16.26 24.59 5.93
N ILE A 7 -16.06 25.17 4.74
CA ILE A 7 -17.13 25.69 3.88
C ILE A 7 -17.73 24.55 3.06
N GLU A 8 -16.87 23.81 2.36
CA GLU A 8 -17.28 22.74 1.46
C GLU A 8 -16.14 21.75 1.24
N ILE A 9 -16.52 20.49 1.01
CA ILE A 9 -15.64 19.43 0.53
C ILE A 9 -16.33 18.84 -0.71
N PHE A 10 -15.64 18.84 -1.85
CA PHE A 10 -16.22 18.36 -3.10
C PHE A 10 -15.16 17.77 -4.03
N LYS A 11 -15.62 16.93 -4.96
CA LYS A 11 -14.79 16.29 -5.98
C LYS A 11 -14.99 16.99 -7.32
N SER A 12 -13.91 17.36 -7.99
CA SER A 12 -13.95 18.00 -9.31
C SER A 12 -12.62 17.82 -10.07
N TRP A 13 -12.50 18.44 -11.23
CA TRP A 13 -11.25 18.57 -11.97
C TRP A 13 -10.55 19.88 -11.57
N GLN A 14 -9.23 19.83 -11.35
CA GLN A 14 -8.43 21.03 -11.10
C GLN A 14 -8.49 21.94 -12.33
N GLY A 15 -8.86 23.21 -12.12
CA GLY A 15 -9.00 24.20 -13.18
C GLY A 15 -7.72 24.99 -13.45
N GLU A 16 -6.79 25.04 -12.49
CA GLU A 16 -5.66 25.98 -12.51
C GLU A 16 -4.31 25.33 -12.21
N GLY A 17 -3.25 26.03 -12.63
CA GLY A 17 -1.86 25.65 -12.36
C GLY A 17 -1.40 24.37 -13.09
N PRO A 18 -0.24 23.83 -12.71
CA PRO A 18 0.37 22.67 -13.40
C PRO A 18 -0.45 21.37 -13.35
N ASN A 19 -1.46 21.32 -12.48
CA ASN A 19 -2.33 20.15 -12.31
C ASN A 19 -3.70 20.33 -12.99
N ALA A 20 -3.89 21.40 -13.77
CA ALA A 20 -5.13 21.62 -14.51
C ALA A 20 -5.50 20.36 -15.33
N GLY A 21 -6.76 19.96 -15.27
CA GLY A 21 -7.28 18.74 -15.89
C GLY A 21 -7.08 17.45 -15.07
N ARG A 22 -6.55 17.50 -13.84
CA ARG A 22 -6.46 16.33 -12.95
C ARG A 22 -7.65 16.27 -11.98
N GLU A 23 -8.17 15.07 -11.75
CA GLU A 23 -9.20 14.79 -10.74
C GLU A 23 -8.66 15.09 -9.33
N ALA A 24 -9.40 15.86 -8.53
CA ALA A 24 -9.00 16.29 -7.19
C ALA A 24 -10.22 16.40 -6.24
N VAL A 25 -9.94 16.25 -4.95
CA VAL A 25 -10.87 16.63 -3.87
C VAL A 25 -10.42 17.97 -3.32
N PHE A 26 -11.35 18.92 -3.24
CA PHE A 26 -11.12 20.25 -2.71
C PHE A 26 -11.64 20.34 -1.29
N LEU A 27 -10.80 20.83 -0.37
CA LEU A 27 -11.19 21.28 0.97
C LEU A 27 -11.15 22.79 1.00
N ARG A 28 -12.30 23.44 1.15
CA ARG A 28 -12.36 24.90 1.33
C ARG A 28 -12.60 25.23 2.79
N LEU A 29 -11.66 25.96 3.39
CA LEU A 29 -11.76 26.44 4.77
C LEU A 29 -12.48 27.79 4.85
N ALA A 30 -13.14 28.03 5.97
CA ALA A 30 -13.75 29.32 6.29
C ALA A 30 -12.75 30.25 6.99
N LEU A 31 -13.17 31.51 7.21
CA LEU A 31 -12.48 32.49 8.05
C LEU A 31 -11.14 33.00 7.49
N CYS A 32 -11.11 33.38 6.21
CA CYS A 32 -9.98 34.14 5.64
C CYS A 32 -9.70 35.41 6.48
N ASN A 33 -8.49 35.95 6.52
CA ASN A 33 -8.18 37.20 7.24
C ASN A 33 -7.90 38.40 6.32
N LEU A 34 -7.74 38.19 5.00
CA LEU A 34 -7.26 39.22 4.07
C LEU A 34 -8.36 40.02 3.36
N ARG A 35 -9.59 39.47 3.26
CA ARG A 35 -10.81 40.17 2.75
C ARG A 35 -10.61 40.96 1.44
N CYS A 36 -9.86 40.39 0.49
CA CYS A 36 -9.44 41.07 -0.72
C CYS A 36 -10.62 41.44 -1.64
N SER A 37 -10.65 42.67 -2.19
CA SER A 37 -11.75 43.14 -3.04
C SER A 37 -11.95 42.33 -4.33
N TRP A 38 -10.86 41.77 -4.87
CA TRP A 38 -10.79 40.97 -6.09
C TRP A 38 -11.07 39.46 -5.90
N CYS A 39 -11.40 39.01 -4.70
CA CYS A 39 -11.68 37.59 -4.45
C CYS A 39 -13.01 37.18 -5.10
N ASP A 40 -13.01 36.08 -5.86
CA ASP A 40 -14.21 35.44 -6.44
C ASP A 40 -14.95 34.55 -5.45
N THR A 41 -14.29 34.15 -4.36
CA THR A 41 -14.77 33.23 -3.33
C THR A 41 -15.09 33.96 -2.00
N LYS A 42 -15.74 35.13 -2.08
CA LYS A 42 -16.04 35.96 -0.89
C LYS A 42 -16.90 35.26 0.16
N TYR A 43 -17.70 34.28 -0.26
CA TYR A 43 -18.52 33.47 0.65
C TYR A 43 -17.68 32.68 1.67
N SER A 44 -16.40 32.37 1.37
CA SER A 44 -15.50 31.69 2.32
C SER A 44 -15.05 32.55 3.51
N TRP A 45 -15.35 33.85 3.48
CA TRP A 45 -14.87 34.79 4.49
C TRP A 45 -15.44 34.55 5.88
N PHE A 46 -16.67 34.03 5.97
CA PHE A 46 -17.40 33.85 7.21
C PHE A 46 -18.07 32.47 7.25
N GLY A 47 -18.59 32.11 8.42
CA GLY A 47 -19.37 30.87 8.60
C GLY A 47 -18.51 29.61 8.59
N GLY A 48 -18.98 28.58 7.91
CA GLY A 48 -18.41 27.23 7.89
C GLY A 48 -18.81 26.39 9.10
N THR A 49 -18.85 25.07 8.87
CA THR A 49 -19.14 24.07 9.89
C THR A 49 -17.87 23.73 10.64
N GLU A 50 -17.92 23.75 11.96
CA GLU A 50 -16.79 23.31 12.78
C GLU A 50 -16.68 21.78 12.71
N MET A 51 -15.49 21.30 12.33
CA MET A 51 -15.19 19.88 12.18
C MET A 51 -13.87 19.58 12.87
N SER A 52 -13.74 18.41 13.51
CA SER A 52 -12.44 17.95 13.96
C SER A 52 -11.56 17.59 12.76
N VAL A 53 -10.24 17.62 12.92
CA VAL A 53 -9.31 17.16 11.85
C VAL A 53 -9.62 15.72 11.43
N HIS A 54 -10.11 14.88 12.34
CA HIS A 54 -10.50 13.51 12.03
C HIS A 54 -11.75 13.47 11.14
N ASP A 55 -12.79 14.24 11.46
CA ASP A 55 -14.01 14.31 10.64
C ASP A 55 -13.73 14.86 9.22
N VAL A 56 -12.80 15.81 9.12
CA VAL A 56 -12.33 16.34 7.83
C VAL A 56 -11.67 15.25 7.01
N TYR A 57 -10.81 14.44 7.64
CA TYR A 57 -10.14 13.32 6.98
C TYR A 57 -11.16 12.29 6.47
N GLU A 58 -12.11 11.87 7.30
CA GLU A 58 -13.16 10.91 6.91
C GLU A 58 -14.00 11.45 5.74
N ALA A 59 -14.39 12.73 5.78
CA ALA A 59 -15.14 13.36 4.71
C ALA A 59 -14.34 13.45 3.39
N LEU A 60 -13.04 13.74 3.46
CA LEU A 60 -12.14 13.75 2.30
C LEU A 60 -12.04 12.37 1.66
N MET A 61 -11.84 11.32 2.47
CA MET A 61 -11.71 9.94 1.99
C MET A 61 -13.01 9.47 1.32
N LYS A 62 -14.15 9.72 1.97
CA LYS A 62 -15.47 9.45 1.42
C LYS A 62 -15.71 10.17 0.09
N THR A 63 -15.30 11.43 -0.01
CA THR A 63 -15.50 12.26 -1.21
C THR A 63 -14.56 11.87 -2.35
N ALA A 64 -13.33 11.44 -2.05
CA ALA A 64 -12.36 11.00 -3.05
C ALA A 64 -12.90 9.84 -3.89
N GLY A 65 -13.51 8.85 -3.23
CA GLY A 65 -14.04 7.66 -3.88
C GLY A 65 -12.96 6.81 -4.59
N GLY A 66 -13.34 5.59 -4.98
CA GLY A 66 -12.48 4.65 -5.70
C GLY A 66 -11.42 3.94 -4.84
N VAL A 67 -10.67 3.02 -5.44
CA VAL A 67 -9.72 2.14 -4.71
C VAL A 67 -8.38 2.80 -4.36
N ARG A 68 -8.11 4.03 -4.83
CA ARG A 68 -6.76 4.65 -4.74
C ARG A 68 -6.34 5.05 -3.33
N HIS A 69 -7.31 5.19 -2.43
CA HIS A 69 -7.10 5.60 -1.04
C HIS A 69 -7.25 4.43 -0.05
N LEU A 70 -7.64 3.27 -0.56
CA LEU A 70 -7.78 2.04 0.20
C LEU A 70 -6.42 1.32 0.29
N VAL A 71 -6.11 0.76 1.45
CA VAL A 71 -4.96 -0.15 1.56
C VAL A 71 -5.31 -1.53 0.98
N LYS A 72 -4.28 -2.34 0.68
CA LYS A 72 -4.45 -3.59 -0.09
C LYS A 72 -5.56 -4.52 0.45
N HIS A 73 -5.69 -4.68 1.76
CA HIS A 73 -6.72 -5.53 2.34
C HIS A 73 -8.13 -4.95 2.18
N GLU A 74 -8.28 -3.62 2.23
CA GLU A 74 -9.56 -2.93 1.99
C GLU A 74 -9.98 -3.04 0.53
N ILE A 75 -9.01 -3.00 -0.41
CA ILE A 75 -9.26 -3.25 -1.84
C ILE A 75 -9.76 -4.68 -2.05
N VAL A 76 -9.13 -5.68 -1.42
CA VAL A 76 -9.55 -7.09 -1.52
C VAL A 76 -10.94 -7.28 -0.92
N ARG A 77 -11.19 -6.73 0.27
CA ARG A 77 -12.50 -6.80 0.95
C ARG A 77 -13.60 -6.16 0.11
N LEU A 78 -13.37 -4.95 -0.40
CA LEU A 78 -14.30 -4.26 -1.30
C LEU A 78 -14.55 -5.11 -2.57
N GLY A 79 -13.50 -5.71 -3.13
CA GLY A 79 -13.63 -6.61 -4.28
C GLY A 79 -14.53 -7.81 -4.00
N LEU A 80 -14.43 -8.42 -2.81
CA LEU A 80 -15.31 -9.51 -2.39
C LEU A 80 -16.76 -9.04 -2.16
N GLU A 81 -16.94 -7.93 -1.43
CA GLU A 81 -18.27 -7.37 -1.11
C GLU A 81 -19.03 -6.91 -2.35
N THR A 82 -18.33 -6.40 -3.36
CA THR A 82 -18.92 -5.92 -4.62
C THR A 82 -19.08 -7.02 -5.67
N GLY A 83 -18.62 -8.25 -5.40
CA GLY A 83 -18.63 -9.33 -6.37
C GLY A 83 -17.67 -9.10 -7.55
N ALA A 84 -16.63 -8.28 -7.37
CA ALA A 84 -15.58 -8.13 -8.37
C ALA A 84 -14.97 -9.51 -8.67
N PRO A 85 -14.70 -9.85 -9.95
CA PRO A 85 -14.23 -11.17 -10.33
C PRO A 85 -12.73 -11.33 -10.00
N LEU A 86 -12.40 -11.37 -8.71
CA LEU A 86 -11.01 -11.46 -8.24
C LEU A 86 -10.31 -12.73 -8.73
N HIS A 87 -11.07 -13.79 -9.04
CA HIS A 87 -10.55 -15.01 -9.67
C HIS A 87 -10.01 -14.78 -11.10
N LEU A 88 -10.40 -13.69 -11.76
CA LEU A 88 -9.84 -13.26 -13.05
C LEU A 88 -8.60 -12.38 -12.91
N THR A 89 -8.22 -12.00 -11.67
CA THR A 89 -6.96 -11.28 -11.45
C THR A 89 -5.81 -12.25 -11.67
N TRP A 90 -5.28 -12.20 -12.89
CA TRP A 90 -4.37 -13.21 -13.40
C TRP A 90 -3.16 -12.56 -14.06
N SER A 91 -1.96 -12.94 -13.61
CA SER A 91 -0.70 -12.39 -14.12
C SER A 91 0.01 -13.33 -15.10
N CYS A 92 -0.38 -14.60 -15.18
CA CYS A 92 0.28 -15.58 -16.03
C CYS A 92 -0.22 -15.48 -17.48
N TYR A 93 0.69 -15.29 -18.44
CA TYR A 93 0.34 -15.15 -19.85
C TYR A 93 -0.27 -16.43 -20.46
N ASP A 94 0.08 -17.61 -19.96
CA ASP A 94 -0.43 -18.88 -20.48
C ASP A 94 -1.91 -19.15 -20.09
N ASN A 95 -2.51 -18.34 -19.20
CA ASN A 95 -3.94 -18.40 -18.83
C ASN A 95 -4.53 -19.79 -18.49
N GLY A 96 -3.71 -20.73 -17.99
CA GLY A 96 -4.14 -22.08 -17.59
C GLY A 96 -4.71 -22.14 -16.17
N GLU A 97 -5.23 -23.30 -15.75
CA GLU A 97 -5.78 -23.51 -14.40
C GLU A 97 -4.76 -23.28 -13.26
N LYS A 98 -3.47 -23.47 -13.58
CA LYS A 98 -2.36 -23.14 -12.71
C LYS A 98 -1.41 -22.20 -13.43
N HIS A 99 -0.72 -21.40 -12.65
CA HIS A 99 0.37 -20.56 -13.10
C HIS A 99 1.48 -21.39 -13.77
N CYS A 100 1.84 -21.04 -15.00
CA CYS A 100 2.69 -21.91 -15.83
C CYS A 100 4.14 -22.04 -15.34
N GLY A 101 4.64 -21.08 -14.55
CA GLY A 101 6.02 -21.08 -14.07
C GLY A 101 7.07 -20.63 -15.10
N ARG A 102 6.67 -20.40 -16.37
CA ARG A 102 7.59 -20.17 -17.50
C ARG A 102 7.52 -18.77 -18.12
N CYS A 103 6.37 -18.11 -18.03
CA CYS A 103 6.17 -16.78 -18.62
C CYS A 103 6.77 -15.67 -17.75
N GLY A 104 7.01 -14.48 -18.31
CA GLY A 104 7.68 -13.37 -17.61
C GLY A 104 7.15 -13.07 -16.19
N PRO A 105 5.83 -12.84 -15.99
CA PRO A 105 5.27 -12.64 -14.66
C PRO A 105 5.39 -13.85 -13.73
N CYS A 106 5.29 -15.08 -14.26
CA CYS A 106 5.58 -16.28 -13.49
C CYS A 106 7.05 -16.32 -13.03
N TYR A 107 7.96 -15.88 -13.90
CA TYR A 107 9.38 -15.82 -13.59
C TYR A 107 9.70 -14.75 -12.54
N MET A 108 9.01 -13.60 -12.58
CA MET A 108 9.21 -12.54 -11.58
C MET A 108 8.80 -12.94 -10.16
N ARG A 109 7.92 -13.94 -10.01
CA ARG A 109 7.56 -14.53 -8.71
C ARG A 109 8.31 -15.83 -8.40
N SER A 110 9.29 -16.23 -9.22
CA SER A 110 9.94 -17.54 -9.13
C SER A 110 10.52 -17.84 -7.77
N ALA A 111 10.97 -16.83 -7.04
CA ALA A 111 11.75 -16.97 -5.82
C ALA A 111 11.09 -16.25 -4.65
N VAL A 112 11.37 -16.74 -3.44
CA VAL A 112 11.11 -16.02 -2.21
C VAL A 112 12.45 -15.60 -1.61
N ILE A 113 12.60 -14.30 -1.34
CA ILE A 113 13.81 -13.75 -0.74
C ILE A 113 13.44 -13.17 0.62
N THR A 114 14.11 -13.61 1.67
CA THR A 114 13.88 -13.16 3.05
C THR A 114 14.97 -12.25 3.59
N TYR A 115 16.04 -12.02 2.82
CA TYR A 115 17.07 -11.04 3.16
C TYR A 115 16.47 -9.64 3.38
N GLY A 116 16.80 -9.05 4.53
CA GLY A 116 16.63 -7.62 4.75
C GLY A 116 17.78 -6.89 4.08
N ILE A 117 17.49 -5.90 3.23
CA ILE A 117 18.50 -5.04 2.62
C ILE A 117 18.10 -3.59 2.85
N THR A 118 19.01 -2.79 3.38
CA THR A 118 18.87 -1.33 3.46
C THR A 118 19.78 -0.70 2.43
N ARG A 119 19.30 0.30 1.71
CA ARG A 119 20.11 1.08 0.77
C ARG A 119 20.17 2.55 1.21
N SER A 120 21.38 3.09 1.33
CA SER A 120 21.64 4.52 1.55
C SER A 120 22.86 4.93 0.74
N ASP A 121 22.81 6.11 0.11
CA ASP A 121 23.98 6.71 -0.57
C ASP A 121 24.68 5.79 -1.57
N GLY A 122 23.89 5.01 -2.31
CA GLY A 122 24.41 4.06 -3.30
C GLY A 122 24.95 2.75 -2.72
N VAL A 123 25.04 2.63 -1.41
CA VAL A 123 25.48 1.42 -0.70
C VAL A 123 24.27 0.58 -0.31
N ALA A 124 24.32 -0.72 -0.61
CA ALA A 124 23.36 -1.70 -0.14
C ALA A 124 23.99 -2.55 0.97
N GLU A 125 23.33 -2.60 2.12
CA GLU A 125 23.78 -3.38 3.27
C GLU A 125 22.76 -4.47 3.58
N VAL A 126 23.25 -5.70 3.73
CA VAL A 126 22.43 -6.82 4.19
C VAL A 126 22.23 -6.68 5.70
N ARG A 127 20.97 -6.61 6.12
CA ARG A 127 20.54 -6.47 7.52
C ARG A 127 19.83 -7.75 7.94
N GLY A 128 20.57 -8.60 8.65
CA GLY A 128 20.06 -9.85 9.24
C GLY A 128 20.37 -11.10 8.42
N VAL A 129 19.97 -12.25 8.97
CA VAL A 129 20.08 -13.55 8.31
C VAL A 129 18.84 -13.76 7.44
N GLY A 130 19.05 -14.10 6.17
CA GLY A 130 17.99 -14.40 5.23
C GLY A 130 18.34 -15.64 4.40
N GLU A 131 17.40 -16.03 3.56
CA GLU A 131 17.52 -17.12 2.61
C GLU A 131 16.85 -16.74 1.28
N VAL A 132 17.35 -17.34 0.21
CA VAL A 132 16.70 -17.38 -1.10
C VAL A 132 16.08 -18.76 -1.27
N ILE A 133 14.76 -18.81 -1.43
CA ILE A 133 14.01 -20.06 -1.63
C ILE A 133 13.62 -20.14 -3.11
N LEU A 134 14.01 -21.23 -3.76
CA LEU A 134 13.82 -21.46 -5.19
C LEU A 134 13.12 -22.81 -5.44
N PRO A 135 12.29 -22.91 -6.51
CA PRO A 135 11.76 -24.19 -6.94
C PRO A 135 12.87 -25.06 -7.54
N SER A 136 12.73 -26.38 -7.45
CA SER A 136 13.70 -27.33 -8.04
C SER A 136 13.88 -27.20 -9.56
N SER A 137 12.92 -26.56 -10.24
CA SER A 137 12.97 -26.27 -11.68
C SER A 137 14.04 -25.23 -12.10
N VAL A 138 14.69 -24.54 -11.16
CA VAL A 138 15.72 -23.52 -11.46
C VAL A 138 17.07 -23.82 -10.79
N GLY A 139 17.49 -25.08 -10.81
CA GLY A 139 18.72 -25.56 -10.15
C GLY A 139 19.99 -24.79 -10.48
N GLU A 140 20.23 -24.45 -11.75
CA GLU A 140 21.42 -23.68 -12.18
C GLU A 140 21.51 -22.30 -11.50
N VAL A 141 20.36 -21.64 -11.31
CA VAL A 141 20.28 -20.34 -10.60
C VAL A 141 20.60 -20.53 -9.13
N ALA A 142 20.12 -21.62 -8.52
CA ALA A 142 20.42 -21.93 -7.13
C ALA A 142 21.92 -22.15 -6.91
N ASP A 143 22.59 -22.87 -7.82
CA ASP A 143 24.01 -23.14 -7.73
C ASP A 143 24.86 -21.88 -7.94
N ALA A 144 24.49 -21.03 -8.89
CA ALA A 144 25.14 -19.73 -9.09
C ALA A 144 25.04 -18.83 -7.85
N LEU A 145 23.86 -18.78 -7.21
CA LEU A 145 23.65 -18.00 -6.00
C LEU A 145 24.42 -18.55 -4.79
N LYS A 146 24.47 -19.89 -4.64
CA LYS A 146 25.29 -20.54 -3.60
C LYS A 146 26.77 -20.25 -3.80
N ALA A 147 27.27 -20.33 -5.04
CA ALA A 147 28.65 -19.99 -5.38
C ALA A 147 28.97 -18.52 -5.06
N GLY A 148 27.97 -17.63 -5.21
CA GLY A 148 28.04 -16.23 -4.78
C GLY A 148 27.92 -15.99 -3.27
N GLY A 149 27.81 -17.05 -2.45
CA GLY A 149 27.73 -16.96 -0.98
C GLY A 149 26.33 -16.71 -0.43
N ALA A 150 25.28 -16.75 -1.25
CA ALA A 150 23.92 -16.65 -0.76
C ALA A 150 23.50 -17.95 -0.04
N ASN A 151 22.71 -17.80 1.03
CA ASN A 151 22.03 -18.91 1.68
C ASN A 151 20.81 -19.30 0.83
N VAL A 152 20.87 -20.45 0.16
CA VAL A 152 19.86 -20.87 -0.81
C VAL A 152 19.22 -22.19 -0.41
N ARG A 153 17.89 -22.21 -0.37
CA ARG A 153 17.06 -23.39 -0.16
C ARG A 153 16.32 -23.74 -1.45
N VAL A 154 16.47 -24.97 -1.92
CA VAL A 154 15.70 -25.48 -3.07
C VAL A 154 14.56 -26.34 -2.54
N VAL A 155 13.36 -26.16 -3.07
CA VAL A 155 12.14 -26.87 -2.66
C VAL A 155 11.35 -27.35 -3.88
N ASP A 156 10.61 -28.44 -3.75
CA ASP A 156 9.77 -28.95 -4.85
C ASP A 156 8.46 -28.16 -4.99
N ASP A 157 7.88 -27.73 -3.87
CA ASP A 157 6.74 -26.81 -3.85
C ASP A 157 7.11 -25.50 -3.14
N ILE A 158 7.11 -24.42 -3.91
CA ILE A 158 7.44 -23.08 -3.41
C ILE A 158 6.20 -22.29 -2.94
N GLU A 159 4.99 -22.73 -3.28
CA GLU A 159 3.76 -21.98 -2.98
C GLU A 159 3.57 -21.68 -1.47
N PRO A 160 3.82 -22.61 -0.53
CA PRO A 160 3.70 -22.32 0.90
C PRO A 160 4.60 -21.15 1.36
N TYR A 161 5.81 -21.07 0.81
CA TYR A 161 6.78 -20.03 1.14
C TYR A 161 6.39 -18.68 0.52
N ARG A 162 5.81 -18.69 -0.68
CA ARG A 162 5.25 -17.48 -1.31
C ARG A 162 4.13 -16.91 -0.47
N TRP A 163 3.18 -17.75 -0.06
CA TRP A 163 2.06 -17.34 0.78
C TRP A 163 2.52 -16.82 2.14
N LEU A 164 3.48 -17.50 2.79
CA LEU A 164 4.07 -17.02 4.03
C LEU A 164 4.67 -15.61 3.86
N LYS A 165 5.43 -15.38 2.79
CA LYS A 165 6.03 -14.06 2.52
C LYS A 165 4.97 -12.99 2.24
N VAL A 166 3.91 -13.34 1.51
CA VAL A 166 2.78 -12.45 1.25
C VAL A 166 2.08 -12.07 2.55
N ILE A 167 1.75 -13.04 3.41
CA ILE A 167 1.07 -12.81 4.69
C ILE A 167 1.89 -11.87 5.57
N ILE A 168 3.19 -12.14 5.72
CA ILE A 168 4.09 -11.29 6.51
C ILE A 168 4.12 -9.86 5.97
N ASN A 169 4.30 -9.70 4.64
CA ASN A 169 4.35 -8.37 4.03
C ASN A 169 3.00 -7.64 4.06
N ALA A 170 1.88 -8.37 4.00
CA ALA A 170 0.53 -7.82 4.02
C ALA A 170 0.04 -7.48 5.42
N ALA A 171 0.59 -8.09 6.47
CA ALA A 171 0.28 -7.76 7.85
C ALA A 171 1.25 -6.73 8.43
N ILE A 172 2.56 -7.01 8.41
CA ILE A 172 3.56 -6.22 9.14
C ILE A 172 3.76 -4.83 8.51
N ASN A 173 3.84 -4.74 7.18
CA ASN A 173 4.13 -3.45 6.53
C ASN A 173 2.96 -2.45 6.71
N PRO A 174 1.68 -2.84 6.54
CA PRO A 174 0.58 -1.92 6.84
C PRO A 174 0.50 -1.53 8.30
N ILE A 175 0.64 -2.49 9.24
CA ILE A 175 0.59 -2.18 10.69
C ILE A 175 1.69 -1.20 11.08
N THR A 176 2.93 -1.41 10.62
CA THR A 176 4.04 -0.48 10.91
C THR A 176 3.84 0.90 10.28
N ALA A 177 3.26 0.96 9.08
CA ALA A 177 2.92 2.23 8.44
C ALA A 177 1.82 2.98 9.21
N ILE A 178 0.76 2.30 9.64
CA ILE A 178 -0.34 2.86 10.43
C ILE A 178 0.17 3.37 11.79
N LEU A 179 0.95 2.54 12.49
CA LEU A 179 1.53 2.90 13.79
C LEU A 179 2.66 3.92 13.69
N ARG A 180 3.13 4.23 12.47
CA ARG A 180 4.31 5.07 12.20
C ARG A 180 5.52 4.63 13.04
N ALA A 181 5.67 3.32 13.18
CA ALA A 181 6.65 2.70 14.07
C ALA A 181 7.40 1.59 13.35
N ARG A 182 8.64 1.32 13.77
CA ARG A 182 9.44 0.20 13.24
C ARG A 182 8.84 -1.14 13.69
N ASN A 183 9.11 -2.23 12.96
CA ASN A 183 8.55 -3.56 13.23
C ASN A 183 8.71 -4.02 14.70
N GLY A 184 9.81 -3.63 15.37
CA GLY A 184 10.03 -3.95 16.77
C GLY A 184 8.99 -3.38 17.75
N ALA A 185 8.21 -2.38 17.35
CA ALA A 185 7.09 -1.87 18.15
C ALA A 185 5.90 -2.85 18.16
N ILE A 186 5.64 -3.54 17.03
CA ILE A 186 4.59 -4.57 16.94
C ILE A 186 4.86 -5.69 17.94
N ILE A 187 6.12 -6.11 18.07
CA ILE A 187 6.50 -7.19 18.98
C ILE A 187 6.19 -6.86 20.44
N LYS A 188 6.29 -5.59 20.81
CA LYS A 188 6.07 -5.10 22.16
C LYS A 188 4.60 -4.78 22.44
N ASP A 189 3.74 -4.80 21.43
CA ASP A 189 2.31 -4.53 21.57
C ASP A 189 1.57 -5.82 21.95
N PRO A 190 1.03 -5.92 23.18
CA PRO A 190 0.30 -7.12 23.61
C PRO A 190 -0.95 -7.38 22.75
N ASN A 191 -1.53 -6.37 22.09
CA ASN A 191 -2.68 -6.53 21.22
C ASN A 191 -2.32 -7.11 19.84
N ALA A 192 -1.04 -7.08 19.44
CA ALA A 192 -0.61 -7.68 18.18
C ALA A 192 -0.57 -9.21 18.22
N TRP A 193 -0.68 -9.79 19.42
CA TRP A 193 -0.55 -11.23 19.67
C TRP A 193 -1.82 -11.87 20.22
N SER A 194 -2.79 -11.06 20.67
CA SER A 194 -4.08 -11.56 21.11
C SER A 194 -4.95 -11.91 19.90
N ALA A 195 -5.08 -13.20 19.62
CA ALA A 195 -6.13 -13.71 18.75
C ALA A 195 -7.48 -13.58 19.48
N ASN A 196 -8.04 -12.38 19.52
CA ASN A 196 -9.45 -12.22 19.87
C ASN A 196 -10.27 -12.13 18.57
N PRO A 197 -11.28 -13.00 18.39
CA PRO A 197 -12.21 -12.92 17.27
C PRO A 197 -13.05 -11.63 17.31
#